data_AF-A0A2E2SSJ6-F1
#
_entry.id   AF-A0A2E2SSJ6-F1
#
_cell.length_a   1.000
_cell.length_b   1.000
_cell.length_c   1.000
_cell.angle_alpha   90.00
_cell.angle_beta   90.00
_cell.angle_gamma   90.00
#
_symmetry.space_group_name_H-M   'P 1'
#
loop_
_entity.id
_entity.type
_entity.pdbx_description
1 polymer ?
#
loop_
_entity_poly.entity_id
_entity_poly.type
_entity_poly.pdbx_seq_one_letter_code
_entity_poly.pdbx_strand_id
1 'polypeptide(L)'
;MLKNLTIVVGLIALIALGFYLFVLDDQALQAGNRAVTTQAQQETQEFLRRLNELKSVELRTDVFDDPRFTNRVDYGTPVPLLPVGRENPFEPTN
;
A
#
# COMPACT_ATOMS: atom_id res chain seq x y z
N MET A 1 23.90 48.90 -44.77
CA MET A 1 22.65 48.11 -44.72
C MET A 1 22.86 46.65 -44.34
N LEU A 2 23.89 45.96 -44.87
CA LEU A 2 24.14 44.53 -44.59
C LEU A 2 24.26 44.17 -43.09
N LYS A 3 24.91 45.03 -42.29
CA LYS A 3 25.13 44.82 -40.85
C LYS A 3 23.84 44.83 -40.01
N ASN A 4 22.84 45.62 -40.42
CA ASN A 4 21.54 45.64 -39.74
C ASN A 4 20.71 44.41 -40.11
N LEU A 5 20.86 43.93 -41.36
CA LEU A 5 20.19 42.73 -41.84
C LEU A 5 20.68 41.47 -41.12
N THR A 6 22.00 41.31 -40.92
CA THR A 6 22.55 40.18 -40.17
C THR A 6 22.11 40.17 -38.70
N ILE A 7 21.99 41.33 -38.07
CA ILE A 7 21.47 41.44 -36.69
C ILE A 7 20.00 40.99 -36.64
N VAL A 8 19.18 41.43 -37.58
CA VAL A 8 17.76 41.05 -37.64
C VAL A 8 17.59 39.55 -37.89
N VAL A 9 18.35 38.98 -38.83
CA VAL A 9 18.32 37.54 -39.13
C VAL A 9 18.78 36.72 -37.92
N GLY A 10 19.86 37.15 -37.25
CA GLY A 10 20.35 36.51 -36.03
C GLY A 10 19.32 36.53 -34.90
N LEU A 11 18.62 37.65 -34.72
CA LEU A 11 17.57 37.78 -33.71
C LEU A 11 16.39 36.86 -34.00
N ILE A 12 15.95 36.78 -35.26
CA ILE A 12 14.86 35.88 -35.67
C ILE A 12 15.25 34.42 -35.43
N ALA A 13 16.49 34.04 -35.77
CA ALA A 13 16.99 32.68 -35.54
C ALA A 13 17.01 32.33 -34.04
N LEU A 14 17.42 33.27 -33.18
CA LEU A 14 17.41 33.10 -31.73
C LEU A 14 16.00 32.92 -31.17
N ILE A 15 15.03 33.72 -31.63
CA ILE A 15 13.64 33.61 -31.22
C ILE A 15 13.05 32.26 -31.66
N ALA A 16 13.31 31.85 -32.91
CA ALA A 16 12.84 30.57 -33.44
C ALA A 16 13.43 29.38 -32.66
N LEU A 17 14.74 29.43 -32.35
CA LEU A 17 15.40 28.40 -31.56
C LEU A 17 14.84 28.34 -30.13
N GLY A 18 14.67 29.50 -29.48
CA GLY A 18 14.11 29.58 -28.13
C GLY A 18 12.67 29.05 -28.07
N PHE A 19 11.84 29.40 -29.04
CA PHE A 19 10.47 28.87 -29.15
C PHE A 19 10.46 27.36 -29.39
N TYR A 20 11.34 26.86 -30.25
CA TYR A 20 11.45 25.43 -30.52
C TYR A 20 11.84 24.62 -29.27
N LEU A 21 12.84 25.09 -28.50
CA LEU A 21 13.26 24.46 -27.26
C LEU A 21 12.16 24.51 -26.18
N PHE A 22 11.47 25.65 -26.06
CA PHE A 22 10.36 25.80 -25.12
C PHE A 22 9.21 24.82 -25.38
N VAL A 23 8.84 24.63 -26.65
CA VAL A 23 7.78 23.68 -27.03
C VAL A 23 8.20 22.23 -26.76
N LEU A 24 9.48 21.90 -26.91
CA LEU A 24 10.01 20.56 -26.62
C LEU A 24 9.89 20.21 -25.13
N ASP A 25 10.28 21.15 -24.25
CA ASP A 25 10.22 20.97 -22.79
C ASP A 25 8.78 20.83 -22.28
N ASP A 26 7.85 21.65 -22.79
CA ASP A 26 6.42 21.57 -22.41
C ASP A 26 5.81 20.21 -22.79
N GLN A 27 6.15 19.67 -23.95
CA GLN A 27 5.69 18.34 -24.36
C GLN A 27 6.24 17.23 -23.45
N ALA A 28 7.50 17.31 -23.04
CA ALA A 28 8.12 16.35 -22.14
C ALA A 28 7.46 16.39 -20.73
N LEU A 29 7.21 17.60 -20.20
CA LEU A 29 6.52 17.80 -18.93
C LEU A 29 5.07 17.27 -18.96
N GLN A 30 4.34 17.54 -20.04
CA GLN A 30 2.99 17.02 -20.22
C GLN A 30 2.96 15.49 -20.35
N ALA A 31 3.93 14.90 -21.05
CA ALA A 31 4.04 13.44 -21.14
C ALA A 31 4.31 12.80 -19.78
N GLY A 32 5.21 13.38 -18.97
CA GLY A 32 5.47 12.95 -17.60
C GLY A 32 4.23 13.04 -16.71
N ASN A 33 3.51 14.17 -16.74
CA ASN A 33 2.29 14.36 -15.97
C ASN A 33 1.17 13.37 -16.36
N ARG A 34 1.02 13.07 -17.66
CA ARG A 34 0.05 12.05 -18.13
C ARG A 34 0.41 10.66 -17.64
N ALA A 35 1.70 10.29 -17.64
CA ALA A 35 2.16 9.00 -17.13
C ALA A 35 1.87 8.85 -15.63
N VAL A 36 2.21 9.87 -14.82
CA VAL A 36 1.93 9.89 -13.38
C VAL A 36 0.43 9.81 -13.10
N THR A 37 -0.39 10.56 -13.83
CA THR A 37 -1.85 10.55 -13.65
C THR A 37 -2.44 9.18 -14.00
N THR A 38 -1.98 8.57 -15.08
CA THR A 38 -2.45 7.23 -15.50
C THR A 38 -2.10 6.18 -14.47
N GLN A 39 -0.88 6.21 -13.92
CA GLN A 39 -0.46 5.26 -12.91
C GLN A 39 -1.25 5.43 -11.60
N ALA A 40 -1.43 6.66 -11.12
CA ALA A 40 -2.22 6.93 -9.92
C ALA A 40 -3.69 6.47 -10.08
N GLN A 41 -4.26 6.62 -11.27
CA GLN A 41 -5.61 6.13 -11.58
C GLN A 41 -5.70 4.59 -11.54
N GLN A 42 -4.70 3.90 -12.09
CA GLN A 42 -4.65 2.43 -12.06
C GLN A 42 -4.53 1.89 -10.63
N GLU A 43 -3.62 2.45 -9.84
CA GLU A 43 -3.42 2.06 -8.43
C GLU A 43 -4.70 2.30 -7.60
N THR A 44 -5.38 3.42 -7.84
CA THR A 44 -6.66 3.73 -7.17
C THR A 44 -7.76 2.72 -7.54
N GLN A 45 -7.88 2.34 -8.82
CA GLN A 45 -8.85 1.32 -9.24
C GLN A 45 -8.58 -0.04 -8.61
N GLU A 46 -7.31 -0.47 -8.58
CA GLU A 46 -6.91 -1.72 -7.95
C GLU A 46 -7.23 -1.70 -6.44
N PHE A 47 -6.92 -0.61 -5.75
CA PHE A 47 -7.29 -0.43 -4.34
C PHE A 47 -8.80 -0.55 -4.11
N LEU A 48 -9.62 0.15 -4.90
CA LEU A 48 -11.07 0.09 -4.78
C LEU A 48 -11.63 -1.31 -5.07
N ARG A 49 -11.04 -2.03 -6.04
CA ARG A 49 -11.40 -3.42 -6.31
C ARG A 49 -11.16 -4.29 -5.09
N ARG A 50 -9.95 -4.22 -4.50
CA ARG A 50 -9.60 -5.00 -3.29
C ARG A 50 -10.47 -4.63 -2.10
N LEU A 51 -10.79 -3.35 -1.92
CA LEU A 51 -11.68 -2.92 -0.85
C LEU A 51 -13.08 -3.52 -1.00
N ASN A 52 -13.61 -3.57 -2.23
CA ASN A 52 -14.91 -4.16 -2.50
C ASN A 52 -14.88 -5.69 -2.33
N GLU A 53 -13.80 -6.36 -2.74
CA GLU A 53 -13.58 -7.78 -2.46
C GLU A 53 -13.64 -8.03 -0.94
N LEU A 54 -12.90 -7.25 -0.14
CA LEU A 54 -12.85 -7.43 1.30
C LEU A 54 -14.21 -7.14 1.97
N LYS A 55 -14.95 -6.16 1.49
CA LYS A 55 -16.33 -5.88 1.97
C LYS A 55 -17.30 -7.01 1.65
N SER A 56 -17.05 -7.79 0.60
CA SER A 56 -17.88 -8.94 0.24
C SER A 56 -17.56 -10.20 1.07
N VAL A 57 -16.45 -10.20 1.82
CA VAL A 57 -16.11 -11.33 2.69
C VAL A 57 -16.96 -11.27 3.95
N GLU A 58 -17.95 -12.15 4.01
CA GLU A 58 -18.75 -12.40 5.21
C GLU A 58 -18.24 -13.65 5.91
N LEU A 59 -17.84 -13.52 7.18
CA LEU A 59 -17.51 -14.67 8.01
C LEU A 59 -18.78 -15.24 8.62
N ARG A 60 -19.25 -16.36 8.08
CA ARG A 60 -20.36 -17.11 8.69
C ARG A 60 -19.84 -17.92 9.88
N THR A 61 -20.31 -17.56 11.07
CA THR A 61 -20.01 -18.27 12.34
C THR A 61 -21.11 -19.22 12.77
N ASP A 62 -22.19 -19.30 11.98
CA ASP A 62 -23.36 -20.17 12.18
C ASP A 62 -22.99 -21.65 12.39
N VAL A 63 -21.90 -22.11 11.76
CA VAL A 63 -21.37 -23.46 11.98
C VAL A 63 -20.99 -23.74 13.44
N PHE A 64 -20.60 -22.72 14.21
CA PHE A 64 -20.22 -22.86 15.62
C PHE A 64 -21.43 -22.81 16.58
N ASP A 65 -22.61 -22.44 16.08
CA ASP A 65 -23.84 -22.40 16.87
C ASP A 65 -24.48 -23.80 17.02
N ASP A 66 -23.98 -24.81 16.31
CA ASP A 66 -24.47 -26.18 16.43
C ASP A 66 -24.19 -26.75 17.84
N PRO A 67 -25.19 -27.37 18.49
CA PRO A 67 -25.05 -27.99 19.81
C PRO A 67 -23.86 -28.96 19.95
N ARG A 68 -23.39 -29.56 18.86
CA ARG A 68 -22.22 -30.44 18.82
C ARG A 68 -20.91 -29.71 19.09
N PHE A 69 -20.83 -28.41 18.83
CA PHE A 69 -19.66 -27.57 19.13
C PHE A 69 -19.76 -26.88 20.49
N THR A 70 -20.96 -26.70 21.03
CA THR A 70 -21.18 -26.04 22.34
C THR A 70 -21.26 -27.02 23.52
N ASN A 71 -21.76 -28.25 23.30
CA ASN A 71 -21.88 -29.27 24.35
C ASN A 71 -20.66 -30.21 24.38
N ARG A 72 -19.45 -29.65 24.45
CA ARG A 72 -18.26 -30.46 24.66
C ARG A 72 -18.13 -30.82 26.15
N VAL A 73 -18.38 -32.08 26.45
CA VAL A 73 -18.00 -32.67 27.73
C VAL A 73 -16.49 -32.89 27.70
N ASP A 74 -15.77 -32.26 28.61
CA ASP A 74 -14.35 -32.53 28.82
C ASP A 74 -14.21 -33.93 29.44
N TYR A 75 -13.58 -34.85 28.70
CA TYR A 75 -13.25 -36.20 29.18
C TYR A 75 -11.80 -36.28 29.69
N GLY A 76 -11.12 -35.14 29.78
CA GLY A 76 -9.81 -35.04 30.38
C GLY A 76 -9.85 -35.50 31.84
N THR A 77 -8.85 -36.29 32.23
CA THR A 77 -8.63 -36.56 33.65
C THR A 77 -8.32 -35.23 34.34
N PRO A 78 -9.08 -34.84 35.39
CA PRO A 78 -8.79 -33.61 36.11
C PRO A 78 -7.36 -33.66 36.64
N VAL A 79 -6.59 -32.58 36.40
CA VAL A 79 -5.24 -32.48 36.94
C VAL A 79 -5.37 -32.36 38.46
N PRO A 80 -4.75 -33.27 39.24
CA PRO A 80 -4.79 -33.15 40.70
C PRO A 80 -4.11 -31.84 41.10
N LEU A 81 -4.74 -31.12 42.03
CA LEU A 81 -4.12 -29.95 42.64
C LEU A 81 -2.89 -30.42 43.41
N LEU A 82 -1.71 -30.08 42.89
CA LEU A 82 -0.45 -30.26 43.61
C LEU A 82 -0.30 -29.09 44.59
N PRO A 83 0.15 -29.35 45.83
CA PRO A 83 0.49 -28.27 46.73
C PRO A 83 1.56 -27.39 46.07
N VAL A 84 1.50 -26.08 46.34
CA VAL A 84 2.60 -25.19 45.96
C VAL A 84 3.89 -25.73 46.57
N GLY A 85 4.99 -25.69 45.81
CA GLY A 85 6.27 -26.19 46.26
C GLY A 85 6.74 -25.53 47.57
N ARG A 86 7.83 -26.04 48.14
CA ARG A 86 8.43 -25.41 49.33
C ARG A 86 8.74 -23.95 49.06
N GLU A 87 8.55 -23.10 50.06
CA GLU A 87 8.90 -21.67 49.99
C GLU A 87 10.38 -21.48 49.59
N ASN A 88 11.26 -22.31 50.14
CA ASN A 88 12.64 -22.46 49.68
C ASN A 88 12.91 -23.90 49.21
N PRO A 89 13.13 -24.12 47.91
CA PRO A 89 13.39 -25.45 47.36
C PRO A 89 14.77 -26.03 47.74
N PHE A 90 15.65 -25.23 48.34
CA PHE A 90 17.02 -25.63 48.70
C PHE A 90 17.23 -25.89 50.20
N GLU A 91 16.20 -25.76 51.03
CA GLU A 91 16.35 -26.09 52.45
C GLU A 91 16.58 -27.60 52.63
N PRO A 92 17.55 -28.02 53.48
CA PRO A 92 17.78 -29.44 53.78
C PRO A 92 16.53 -30.09 54.37
N THR A 93 16.17 -31.29 53.91
CA THR A 93 15.22 -32.17 54.61
C THR A 93 15.99 -32.96 55.66
N ASN A 94 15.54 -32.88 56.91
CA ASN A 94 16.05 -33.70 58.02
C ASN A 94 15.75 -35.19 57.82
#